data_AF-A0A948UF91-F1
#
_entry.id   AF-A0A948UF91-F1
#
_cell.length_a   1.000
_cell.length_b   1.000
_cell.length_c   1.000
_cell.angle_alpha   90.00
_cell.angle_beta   90.00
_cell.angle_gamma   90.00
#
_symmetry.space_group_name_H-M   'P 1'
#
loop_
_entity.id
_entity.type
_entity.pdbx_description
1 polymer ?
#
loop_
_entity_poly.entity_id
_entity_poly.type
_entity_poly.pdbx_seq_one_letter_code
_entity_poly.pdbx_strand_id
1 'polypeptide(L)' 'MKEANYWKNKWSGRPPEPANNFAVRAYKLIKLKNLKTLLDLGCGDGRDSIYFSDKGLKVTALDFSESGINKLKTRNNKIN' A
#
# COMPACT_ATOMS: atom_id res chain seq x y z
N MET A 1 0.36 -22.02 10.01
CA MET A 1 1.13 -22.38 8.79
C MET A 1 0.36 -22.16 7.49
N LYS A 2 -0.92 -22.57 7.34
CA LYS A 2 -1.67 -22.39 6.08
C LYS A 2 -1.92 -20.92 5.69
N GLU A 3 -2.36 -20.09 6.64
CA GLU A 3 -2.65 -18.66 6.40
C GLU A 3 -1.42 -17.84 6.02
N ALA A 4 -0.27 -18.08 6.68
CA ALA A 4 0.95 -17.35 6.36
C ALA A 4 1.41 -17.61 4.91
N ASN A 5 1.29 -18.86 4.44
CA ASN A 5 1.64 -19.22 3.06
C ASN A 5 0.64 -18.65 2.05
N TYR A 6 -0.65 -18.53 2.42
CA TYR A 6 -1.66 -17.90 1.59
C TYR A 6 -1.27 -16.44 1.28
N TRP A 7 -1.03 -15.64 2.31
CA TRP A 7 -0.70 -14.22 2.15
C TRP A 7 0.68 -13.98 1.53
N LYS A 8 1.67 -14.86 1.78
CA LYS A 8 2.97 -14.82 1.10
C LYS A 8 2.84 -14.86 -0.43
N ASN A 9 1.83 -15.55 -0.95
CA ASN A 9 1.64 -15.75 -2.40
C ASN A 9 0.42 -15.01 -2.98
N LYS A 10 -0.41 -14.40 -2.14
CA LYS A 10 -1.67 -13.72 -2.51
C LYS A 10 -1.51 -12.69 -3.62
N TRP A 11 -0.35 -12.04 -3.70
CA TRP A 11 -0.10 -10.92 -4.62
C TRP A 11 0.56 -11.35 -5.92
N SER A 12 1.06 -12.59 -5.98
CA SER A 12 1.64 -13.18 -7.19
C SER A 12 0.59 -13.26 -8.30
N GLY A 13 0.81 -12.53 -9.39
CA GLY A 13 -0.09 -12.53 -10.55
C GLY A 13 -1.38 -11.71 -10.39
N ARG A 14 -1.60 -11.05 -9.24
CA ARG A 14 -2.73 -10.12 -9.11
C ARG A 14 -2.50 -8.93 -10.06
N PRO A 15 -3.47 -8.47 -10.87
CA PRO A 15 -3.31 -7.24 -11.64
C PRO A 15 -3.27 -6.01 -10.72
N PRO A 16 -2.73 -4.87 -11.17
CA PRO A 16 -2.90 -3.60 -10.47
C PRO A 16 -4.38 -3.27 -10.31
N GLU A 17 -4.77 -2.84 -9.12
CA GLU A 17 -6.11 -2.36 -8.81
C GLU A 17 -6.05 -0.90 -8.35
N PRO A 18 -7.17 -0.15 -8.50
CA PRO A 18 -7.29 1.16 -7.91
C PRO A 18 -7.30 1.08 -6.38
N ALA A 19 -7.02 2.20 -5.73
CA ALA A 19 -7.13 2.32 -4.29
C ALA A 19 -8.54 1.98 -3.80
N ASN A 20 -8.61 1.39 -2.61
CA ASN A 20 -9.85 1.09 -1.94
C ASN A 20 -10.62 2.39 -1.64
N ASN A 21 -11.95 2.34 -1.73
CA ASN A 21 -12.81 3.46 -1.36
C ASN A 21 -12.58 3.96 0.08
N PHE A 22 -12.15 3.08 0.99
CA PHE A 22 -11.72 3.47 2.32
C PHE A 22 -10.50 4.38 2.29
N ALA A 23 -9.45 4.04 1.55
CA ALA A 23 -8.24 4.87 1.41
C ALA A 23 -8.56 6.23 0.78
N VAL A 24 -9.44 6.25 -0.24
CA VAL A 24 -9.91 7.51 -0.86
C VAL A 24 -10.62 8.41 0.15
N ARG A 25 -11.48 7.84 1.01
CA ARG A 25 -12.15 8.60 2.09
C ARG A 25 -11.17 9.05 3.17
N ALA A 26 -10.25 8.18 3.58
CA ALA A 26 -9.23 8.49 4.59
C ALA A 26 -8.34 9.65 4.13
N TYR A 27 -7.97 9.71 2.85
CA TYR A 27 -7.17 10.81 2.30
C TYR A 27 -7.84 12.18 2.50
N LYS A 28 -9.18 12.26 2.42
CA LYS A 28 -9.91 13.53 2.67
C LYS A 28 -9.64 14.04 4.09
N LEU A 29 -9.67 13.15 5.08
CA LEU A 29 -9.40 13.48 6.48
C LEU A 29 -7.92 13.83 6.71
N ILE A 30 -7.02 13.06 6.09
CA ILE A 30 -5.57 13.30 6.12
C ILE A 30 -5.24 14.70 5.57
N LYS A 31 -5.81 15.05 4.41
CA LYS A 31 -5.65 16.36 3.77
C LYS A 31 -6.20 17.49 4.66
N LEU A 32 -7.40 17.32 5.23
CA LEU A 32 -8.00 18.31 6.14
C LEU A 32 -7.13 18.56 7.38
N LYS A 33 -6.48 17.52 7.91
CA LYS A 33 -5.57 17.61 9.06
C LYS A 33 -4.14 18.04 8.69
N ASN A 34 -3.88 18.31 7.40
CA ASN A 34 -2.57 18.69 6.86
C ASN A 34 -1.43 17.71 7.25
N LEU A 35 -1.74 16.41 7.40
CA LEU A 35 -0.73 15.40 7.70
C LEU A 35 0.11 15.11 6.46
N LYS A 36 1.39 14.80 6.66
CA LYS A 36 2.38 14.63 5.58
C LYS A 36 2.99 13.24 5.50
N THR A 37 3.01 12.51 6.60
CA THR A 37 3.56 11.16 6.70
C THR A 37 2.45 10.15 6.92
N LEU A 38 2.59 8.95 6.36
CA LEU A 38 1.62 7.87 6.51
C LEU A 38 2.33 6.53 6.65
N LEU A 39 1.87 5.72 7.60
CA LEU A 39 2.28 4.33 7.78
C LEU A 39 1.15 3.42 7.32
N ASP A 40 1.43 2.55 6.36
CA ASP A 40 0.49 1.57 5.81
C ASP A 40 0.90 0.15 6.24
N LEU A 41 0.19 -0.40 7.23
CA LEU A 41 0.48 -1.71 7.82
C LEU A 41 -0.40 -2.78 7.16
N GLY A 42 0.23 -3.84 6.65
CA GLY A 42 -0.45 -4.84 5.82
C GLY A 42 -0.77 -4.31 4.42
N CYS A 43 0.18 -3.61 3.82
CA CYS A 43 -0.02 -2.88 2.56
C CYS A 43 -0.22 -3.78 1.33
N GLY A 44 0.08 -5.07 1.43
CA GLY A 44 -0.01 -6.03 0.34
C GLY A 44 0.84 -5.63 -0.86
N ASP A 45 0.21 -5.50 -2.02
CA ASP A 45 0.85 -5.01 -3.25
C ASP A 45 0.85 -3.48 -3.39
N GLY A 46 0.46 -2.77 -2.33
CA GLY A 46 0.60 -1.33 -2.13
C GLY A 46 -0.37 -0.47 -2.94
N ARG A 47 -1.54 -0.98 -3.38
CA ARG A 47 -2.51 -0.18 -4.15
C ARG A 47 -2.91 1.13 -3.43
N ASP A 48 -3.08 1.06 -2.10
CA ASP A 48 -3.47 2.20 -1.28
C ASP A 48 -2.25 3.08 -0.96
N SER A 49 -1.09 2.47 -0.66
CA SER A 49 0.18 3.16 -0.45
C SER A 49 0.59 4.03 -1.65
N ILE A 50 0.46 3.49 -2.88
CA ILE A 50 0.72 4.20 -4.13
C ILE A 50 -0.21 5.41 -4.27
N TYR A 51 -1.50 5.21 -4.03
CA TYR A 51 -2.46 6.31 -4.08
C TYR A 51 -2.12 7.43 -3.10
N PHE A 52 -1.74 7.09 -1.86
CA PHE A 52 -1.31 8.09 -0.88
C PHE A 52 -0.02 8.80 -1.30
N SER A 53 0.96 8.07 -1.84
CA SER A 53 2.22 8.61 -2.35
C SER A 53 2.00 9.59 -3.52
N ASP A 54 1.14 9.22 -4.47
CA ASP A 54 0.79 10.07 -5.63
C ASP A 54 0.06 11.36 -5.22
N LYS A 55 -0.54 11.38 -4.02
CA LYS A 55 -1.13 12.57 -3.41
C LYS A 55 -0.14 13.43 -2.60
N GLY A 56 1.15 13.11 -2.67
CA GLY A 56 2.22 13.88 -2.05
C GLY A 56 2.49 13.53 -0.59
N LEU A 57 2.00 12.39 -0.09
CA LEU A 57 2.34 11.91 1.25
C LEU A 57 3.67 11.15 1.22
N LYS A 58 4.46 11.30 2.28
CA LYS A 58 5.62 10.44 2.55
C LYS A 58 5.11 9.15 3.17
N VAL A 59 5.02 8.11 2.37
CA VAL A 59 4.46 6.81 2.77
C VAL A 59 5.57 5.85 3.16
N THR A 60 5.38 5.18 4.29
CA THR A 60 6.10 3.96 4.67
C THR A 60 5.12 2.80 4.65
N ALA A 61 5.42 1.75 3.90
CA ALA A 61 4.52 0.63 3.70
C ALA A 61 5.17 -0.67 4.14
N LEU A 62 4.46 -1.43 4.99
CA LEU A 62 4.95 -2.66 5.59
C LEU A 62 3.96 -3.78 5.33
N ASP A 63 4.48 -4.92 4.88
CA ASP A 63 3.74 -6.17 4.77
C ASP A 63 4.73 -7.32 4.97
N PHE A 64 4.27 -8.43 5.53
CA PHE A 64 5.10 -9.62 5.68
C PHE A 64 5.21 -10.41 4.37
N SER A 65 4.35 -10.12 3.40
CA SER A 65 4.32 -10.75 2.10
C SER A 65 5.38 -10.14 1.17
N GLU A 66 6.49 -10.85 1.00
CA GLU A 66 7.56 -10.47 0.07
C GLU A 66 7.05 -10.28 -1.36
N SER A 67 6.09 -11.10 -1.82
CA SER A 67 5.50 -10.95 -3.17
C SER A 67 4.78 -9.61 -3.33
N GLY A 68 4.09 -9.16 -2.28
CA GLY A 68 3.42 -7.85 -2.23
C GLY A 68 4.44 -6.71 -2.27
N ILE A 69 5.44 -6.75 -1.38
CA ILE A 69 6.49 -5.74 -1.29
C ILE A 69 7.30 -5.62 -2.58
N ASN A 70 7.67 -6.74 -3.21
CA ASN A 70 8.41 -6.73 -4.48
C ASN A 70 7.60 -6.09 -5.61
N LYS A 71 6.30 -6.37 -5.65
CA LYS A 71 5.39 -5.76 -6.63
C LYS A 71 5.21 -4.26 -6.37
N LEU A 72 5.07 -3.84 -5.11
CA LEU A 72 5.02 -2.43 -4.72
C LEU A 72 6.28 -1.69 -5.17
N LYS A 73 7.47 -2.21 -4.84
CA LYS A 73 8.76 -1.59 -5.20
C LYS A 73 8.95 -1.45 -6.71
N THR A 74 8.49 -2.44 -7.49
CA THR A 74 8.52 -2.37 -8.96
C THR A 74 7.61 -1.26 -9.51
N ARG A 75 6.48 -0.99 -8.84
CA ARG A 75 5.48 -0.01 -9.29
C ARG A 75 5.79 1.41 -8.82
N ASN A 76 6.38 1.58 -7.64
CA ASN A 76 6.69 2.89 -7.07
C ASN A 76 7.87 2.79 -6.10
N ASN A 77 9.03 3.26 -6.54
CA ASN A 77 10.27 3.25 -5.77
C ASN A 77 10.42 4.44 -4.79
N LYS A 78 9.41 5.32 -4.70
CA LYS A 78 9.41 6.46 -3.76
C LYS A 78 8.86 6.10 -2.39
N ILE A 79 8.20 4.95 -2.28
CA ILE A 79 7.61 4.46 -1.03
C ILE A 79 8.71 3.73 -0.25
N ASN A 80 8.86 4.11 1.01
CA ASN A 80 9.80 3.49 1.93
C ASN A 80 9.28 2.14 2.45
#